data_AF-A0A946UFL4-F1
#
_entry.id   AF-A0A946UFL4-F1
#
_cell.length_a   1.000
_cell.length_b   1.000
_cell.length_c   1.000
_cell.angle_alpha   90.00
_cell.angle_beta   90.00
_cell.angle_gamma   90.00
#
_symmetry.space_group_name_H-M   'P 1'
#
loop_
_entity.id
_entity.type
_entity.pdbx_description
1 polymer ?
#
loop_
_entity_poly.entity_id
_entity_poly.type
_entity_poly.pdbx_seq_one_letter_code
_entity_poly.pdbx_strand_id
1 'polypeptide(L)'
;MQPTLVTWALLVFGMITLAPLIYAQLSMLVRPDSRETRNLIIGKGEEWRDKSHFKLARGAAWADWLYFAPLFVAGGVGVLLGQAWGYLLFGAAGACSLYINIILWFTEKEYVYPALGPLKYFTYYWGFFVYWGALALAYSVVRVSGIEI
;
A
#
# COMPACT_ATOMS: atom_id res chain seq x y z
N MET A 1 -11.51 18.73 -13.36
CA MET A 1 -12.38 17.83 -12.57
C MET A 1 -12.23 18.18 -11.10
N GLN A 2 -13.19 18.88 -10.48
CA GLN A 2 -12.98 19.38 -9.11
C GLN A 2 -12.91 18.23 -8.08
N PRO A 3 -12.04 18.31 -7.05
CA PRO A 3 -12.01 17.34 -5.96
C PRO A 3 -13.38 17.24 -5.28
N THR A 4 -13.84 16.01 -5.05
CA THR A 4 -15.12 15.75 -4.36
C THR A 4 -14.88 15.22 -2.95
N LEU A 5 -15.94 15.04 -2.16
CA LEU A 5 -15.83 14.39 -0.86
C LEU A 5 -15.17 13.00 -0.96
N VAL A 6 -15.49 12.26 -2.03
CA VAL A 6 -14.89 10.95 -2.32
C VAL A 6 -13.40 11.05 -2.58
N THR A 7 -12.95 12.10 -3.30
CA THR A 7 -11.52 12.38 -3.49
C THR A 7 -10.80 12.49 -2.15
N TRP A 8 -11.33 13.32 -1.25
CA TRP A 8 -10.73 13.54 0.07
C TRP A 8 -10.74 12.28 0.92
N ALA A 9 -11.87 11.55 0.93
CA ALA A 9 -11.97 10.29 1.66
C ALA A 9 -10.92 9.28 1.20
N LEU A 10 -10.72 9.10 -0.11
CA LEU A 10 -9.74 8.16 -0.66
C LEU A 10 -8.30 8.58 -0.38
N LEU A 11 -7.99 9.89 -0.44
CA LEU A 11 -6.65 10.39 -0.13
C LEU A 11 -6.32 10.23 1.36
N VAL A 12 -7.22 10.65 2.24
CA VAL A 12 -7.03 10.56 3.69
C VAL A 12 -6.93 9.09 4.12
N PHE A 13 -7.83 8.24 3.64
CA PHE A 13 -7.80 6.81 3.95
C PHE A 13 -6.52 6.15 3.43
N GLY A 14 -6.08 6.48 2.22
CA GLY A 14 -4.82 6.02 1.66
C GLY A 14 -3.61 6.43 2.51
N MET A 15 -3.53 7.71 2.90
CA MET A 15 -2.44 8.21 3.74
C MET A 15 -2.38 7.52 5.11
N ILE A 16 -3.54 7.33 5.77
CA ILE A 16 -3.62 6.64 7.05
C ILE A 16 -3.16 5.18 6.92
N THR A 17 -3.58 4.52 5.84
CA THR A 17 -3.20 3.12 5.56
C THR A 17 -1.69 2.99 5.29
N LEU A 18 -1.09 3.97 4.61
CA LEU A 18 0.33 3.96 4.26
C LEU A 18 1.28 4.38 5.38
N ALA A 19 0.86 5.24 6.32
CA ALA A 19 1.71 5.74 7.41
C ALA A 19 2.47 4.64 8.20
N PRO A 20 1.85 3.56 8.67
CA PRO A 20 2.54 2.49 9.37
C PRO A 20 3.44 1.66 8.44
N LEU A 21 3.04 1.49 7.18
CA LEU A 21 3.82 0.81 6.16
C LEU A 21 5.12 1.57 5.89
N ILE A 22 5.04 2.89 5.76
CA ILE A 22 6.19 3.79 5.58
C ILE A 22 7.20 3.59 6.72
N TYR A 23 6.74 3.52 7.97
CA TYR A 23 7.62 3.27 9.11
C TYR A 23 8.36 1.93 9.02
N ALA A 24 7.61 0.85 8.72
CA ALA A 24 8.18 -0.49 8.56
C ALA A 24 9.20 -0.54 7.40
N GLN A 25 8.86 0.09 6.26
CA GLN A 25 9.71 0.14 5.08
C GLN A 25 10.98 0.93 5.30
N LEU A 26 10.89 2.13 5.90
CA LEU A 26 12.07 2.92 6.22
C LEU A 26 13.02 2.16 7.15
N SER A 27 12.47 1.44 8.13
CA SER A 27 13.28 0.58 9.01
C SER A 27 14.04 -0.49 8.21
N MET A 28 13.35 -1.19 7.30
CA MET A 28 13.97 -2.19 6.40
C MET A 28 15.01 -1.62 5.43
N LEU A 29 14.83 -0.39 4.96
CA LEU A 29 15.74 0.23 4.00
C LEU A 29 16.98 0.84 4.67
N VAL A 30 16.81 1.48 5.83
CA VAL A 30 17.89 2.21 6.52
C VAL A 30 18.69 1.28 7.45
N ARG A 31 18.05 0.34 8.14
CA ARG A 31 18.69 -0.53 9.15
C ARG A 31 18.32 -2.01 8.99
N PRO A 32 18.54 -2.61 7.79
CA PRO A 32 18.10 -3.97 7.47
C PRO A 32 18.64 -5.05 8.43
N ASP A 33 19.87 -4.88 8.93
CA ASP A 33 20.52 -5.86 9.79
C ASP A 33 20.31 -5.60 11.28
N SER A 34 19.53 -4.58 11.64
CA SER A 34 19.23 -4.29 13.04
C SER A 34 18.25 -5.31 13.61
N ARG A 35 18.51 -5.75 14.84
CA ARG A 35 17.61 -6.65 15.59
C ARG A 35 16.21 -6.06 15.75
N GLU A 36 16.11 -4.73 15.89
CA GLU A 36 14.84 -4.01 15.97
C GLU A 36 14.02 -4.16 14.68
N THR A 37 14.64 -3.91 13.52
CA THR A 37 13.96 -4.04 12.21
C THR A 37 13.56 -5.49 11.94
N ARG A 38 14.45 -6.44 12.23
CA ARG A 38 14.13 -7.87 12.09
C ARG A 38 12.99 -8.28 13.02
N ASN A 39 12.99 -7.84 14.28
CA ASN A 39 11.89 -8.11 15.21
C ASN A 39 10.56 -7.49 14.76
N LEU A 40 10.60 -6.30 14.14
CA LEU A 40 9.41 -5.60 13.64
C LEU A 40 8.73 -6.38 12.50
N ILE A 41 9.54 -6.94 11.59
CA ILE A 41 9.04 -7.59 10.36
C ILE A 41 8.81 -9.09 10.57
N ILE A 42 9.77 -9.78 11.17
CA ILE A 42 9.83 -11.24 11.22
C ILE A 42 9.15 -11.79 12.50
N GLY A 43 9.08 -10.96 13.55
CA GLY A 43 8.65 -11.37 14.88
C GLY A 43 9.82 -11.82 15.77
N LYS A 44 9.67 -11.73 17.09
CA LYS A 44 10.72 -12.08 18.05
C LYS A 44 10.95 -13.59 18.08
N GLY A 45 12.17 -14.04 17.81
CA GLY A 45 12.58 -15.45 17.95
C GLY A 45 12.32 -16.34 16.73
N GLU A 46 11.87 -15.77 15.61
CA GLU A 46 11.46 -16.50 14.40
C GLU A 46 12.56 -16.45 13.32
N GLU A 47 13.79 -16.88 13.63
CA GLU A 47 14.94 -16.79 12.69
C GLU A 47 14.72 -17.52 11.35
N TRP A 48 13.87 -18.55 11.32
CA TRP A 48 13.57 -19.30 10.09
C TRP A 48 12.83 -18.48 9.02
N ARG A 49 12.12 -17.42 9.42
CA ARG A 49 11.41 -16.52 8.50
C ARG A 49 12.35 -15.52 7.79
N ASP A 50 13.60 -15.39 8.22
CA ASP A 50 14.55 -14.38 7.73
C ASP A 50 14.99 -14.57 6.27
N LYS A 51 15.08 -15.82 5.79
CA LYS A 51 15.70 -16.09 4.48
C LYS A 51 14.86 -15.70 3.27
N SER A 52 13.53 -15.65 3.42
CA SER A 52 12.59 -15.47 2.31
C SER A 52 11.62 -14.31 2.55
N HIS A 53 10.96 -14.27 3.70
CA HIS A 53 9.96 -13.24 4.04
C HIS A 53 10.61 -11.85 4.16
N PHE A 54 11.71 -11.73 4.91
CA PHE A 54 12.41 -10.44 5.04
C PHE A 54 12.93 -9.90 3.69
N LYS A 55 13.46 -10.79 2.83
CA LYS A 55 13.95 -10.40 1.50
C LYS A 55 12.82 -9.93 0.60
N LEU A 56 11.68 -10.62 0.61
CA LEU A 56 10.51 -10.21 -0.14
C LEU A 56 9.97 -8.87 0.35
N ALA A 57 9.78 -8.72 1.66
CA ALA A 57 9.31 -7.48 2.28
C ALA A 57 10.24 -6.30 1.98
N ARG A 58 11.57 -6.52 2.04
CA ARG A 58 12.56 -5.50 1.68
C ARG A 58 12.56 -5.16 0.18
N GLY A 59 12.35 -6.15 -0.68
CA GLY A 59 12.19 -5.94 -2.12
C GLY A 59 10.93 -5.12 -2.44
N ALA A 60 9.81 -5.46 -1.80
CA ALA A 60 8.56 -4.70 -1.88
C ALA A 60 8.74 -3.28 -1.36
N ALA A 61 9.48 -3.07 -0.27
CA ALA A 61 9.80 -1.74 0.24
C ALA A 61 10.54 -0.89 -0.81
N TRP A 62 11.54 -1.46 -1.50
CA TRP A 62 12.21 -0.74 -2.59
C TRP A 62 11.26 -0.40 -3.74
N ALA A 63 10.42 -1.35 -4.16
CA ALA A 63 9.43 -1.11 -5.22
C ALA A 63 8.44 -0.01 -4.80
N ASP A 64 8.03 0.01 -3.54
CA ASP A 64 7.09 1.00 -3.04
C ASP A 64 7.70 2.39 -3.07
N TRP A 65 8.95 2.57 -2.63
CA TRP A 65 9.61 3.87 -2.66
C TRP A 65 10.00 4.35 -4.06
N LEU A 66 10.39 3.45 -4.95
CA LEU A 66 10.84 3.81 -6.31
C LEU A 66 9.69 3.97 -7.31
N TYR A 67 8.54 3.32 -7.06
CA TYR A 67 7.46 3.26 -8.02
C TYR A 67 6.11 3.66 -7.44
N PHE A 68 5.63 2.97 -6.40
CA PHE A 68 4.29 3.21 -5.85
C PHE A 68 4.13 4.61 -5.23
N ALA A 69 5.07 5.02 -4.37
CA ALA A 69 5.01 6.29 -3.66
C ALA A 69 5.06 7.50 -4.61
N PRO A 70 5.94 7.56 -5.63
CA PRO A 70 5.86 8.59 -6.66
C PRO A 70 4.50 8.65 -7.36
N LEU A 71 3.90 7.50 -7.71
CA LEU A 71 2.58 7.46 -8.33
C LEU A 71 1.48 7.97 -7.38
N PHE A 72 1.49 7.54 -6.13
CA PHE A 72 0.52 7.97 -5.13
C PHE A 72 0.61 9.47 -4.86
N VAL A 73 1.83 10.00 -4.67
CA VAL A 73 2.05 11.42 -4.39
C VAL A 73 1.71 12.28 -5.60
N ALA A 74 2.27 11.99 -6.78
CA ALA A 74 2.00 12.76 -7.99
C ALA A 74 0.52 12.66 -8.40
N GLY A 75 -0.05 11.46 -8.33
CA GLY A 75 -1.47 11.22 -8.60
C GLY A 75 -2.35 12.00 -7.63
N GLY A 76 -2.07 11.94 -6.34
CA GLY A 76 -2.81 12.71 -5.33
C GLY A 76 -2.74 14.21 -5.56
N VAL A 77 -1.56 14.77 -5.85
CA VAL A 77 -1.40 16.19 -6.19
C VAL A 77 -2.20 16.54 -7.45
N GLY A 78 -2.08 15.75 -8.52
CA GLY A 78 -2.83 15.99 -9.75
C GLY A 78 -4.35 15.92 -9.55
N VAL A 79 -4.83 14.97 -8.75
CA VAL A 79 -6.25 14.84 -8.37
C VAL A 79 -6.72 16.08 -7.61
N LEU A 80 -5.95 16.57 -6.64
CA LEU A 80 -6.28 17.79 -5.88
C LEU A 80 -6.29 19.05 -6.76
N LEU A 81 -5.42 19.11 -7.77
CA LEU A 81 -5.42 20.16 -8.79
C LEU A 81 -6.49 19.96 -9.88
N GLY A 82 -7.27 18.88 -9.79
CA GLY A 82 -8.34 18.55 -10.72
C GLY A 82 -7.90 18.18 -12.13
N GLN A 83 -6.66 17.70 -12.26
CA GLN A 83 -6.02 17.33 -13.53
C GLN A 83 -6.31 15.87 -13.90
N ALA A 84 -6.64 15.61 -15.16
CA ALA A 84 -6.98 14.27 -15.64
C ALA A 84 -5.82 13.25 -15.47
N TRP A 85 -4.58 13.67 -15.72
CA TRP A 85 -3.40 12.83 -15.50
C TRP A 85 -3.23 12.44 -14.03
N GLY A 86 -3.68 13.28 -13.09
CA GLY A 86 -3.64 12.98 -11.67
C GLY A 86 -4.49 11.76 -11.33
N TYR A 87 -5.72 11.71 -11.85
CA TYR A 87 -6.60 10.55 -11.70
C TYR A 87 -6.00 9.30 -12.35
N LEU A 88 -5.37 9.42 -13.52
CA LEU A 88 -4.69 8.26 -14.15
C LEU A 88 -3.57 7.69 -13.26
N LEU A 89 -2.69 8.53 -12.71
CA LEU A 89 -1.61 8.09 -11.83
C LEU A 89 -2.15 7.56 -10.49
N PHE A 90 -3.19 8.18 -9.95
CA PHE A 90 -3.84 7.74 -8.72
C PHE A 90 -4.52 6.37 -8.88
N GLY A 91 -5.21 6.17 -10.01
CA GLY A 91 -5.77 4.88 -10.40
C GLY A 91 -4.68 3.82 -10.64
N ALA A 92 -3.56 4.20 -11.25
CA ALA A 92 -2.41 3.32 -11.42
C ALA A 92 -1.80 2.89 -10.08
N ALA A 93 -1.70 3.79 -9.10
CA ALA A 93 -1.31 3.43 -7.74
C ALA A 93 -2.32 2.44 -7.12
N GLY A 94 -3.63 2.67 -7.30
CA GLY A 94 -4.66 1.72 -6.88
C GLY A 94 -4.49 0.33 -7.52
N ALA A 95 -4.22 0.26 -8.82
CA ALA A 95 -3.95 -0.99 -9.52
C ALA A 95 -2.68 -1.70 -9.02
N CYS A 96 -1.61 -0.94 -8.72
CA CYS A 96 -0.39 -1.49 -8.13
C CYS A 96 -0.67 -2.10 -6.75
N SER A 97 -1.46 -1.42 -5.93
CA SER A 97 -1.90 -1.94 -4.62
C SER A 97 -2.63 -3.27 -4.77
N LEU A 98 -3.58 -3.37 -5.71
CA LEU A 98 -4.29 -4.63 -5.96
C LEU A 98 -3.34 -5.75 -6.42
N TYR A 99 -2.46 -5.44 -7.38
CA TYR A 99 -1.51 -6.40 -7.92
C TYR A 99 -0.58 -6.96 -6.83
N ILE A 100 0.05 -6.10 -6.04
CA ILE A 100 0.97 -6.56 -5.00
C ILE A 100 0.22 -7.34 -3.92
N ASN A 101 -1.00 -6.94 -3.54
CA ASN A 101 -1.78 -7.65 -2.52
C ASN A 101 -2.23 -9.05 -2.96
N ILE A 102 -2.33 -9.33 -4.26
CA ILE A 102 -2.49 -10.70 -4.77
C ILE A 102 -1.21 -11.51 -4.50
N ILE A 103 -0.04 -10.95 -4.77
CA ILE A 103 1.24 -11.64 -4.50
C ILE A 103 1.40 -11.88 -3.00
N LEU A 104 1.18 -10.86 -2.17
CA LEU A 104 1.29 -10.95 -0.70
C LEU A 104 0.26 -11.93 -0.12
N TRP A 105 -0.91 -12.10 -0.74
CA TRP A 105 -1.85 -13.13 -0.32
C TRP A 105 -1.26 -14.54 -0.37
N PHE A 106 -0.46 -14.85 -1.39
CA PHE A 106 0.16 -16.17 -1.54
C PHE A 106 1.50 -16.29 -0.80
N THR A 107 2.22 -15.18 -0.65
CA THR A 107 3.59 -15.20 -0.12
C THR A 107 3.69 -14.80 1.34
N GLU A 108 2.78 -13.96 1.85
CA GLU A 108 2.89 -13.37 3.18
C GLU A 108 1.81 -13.85 4.16
N LYS A 109 0.65 -14.26 3.64
CA LYS A 109 -0.50 -14.67 4.46
C LYS A 109 -0.15 -15.72 5.50
N GLU A 110 0.61 -16.74 5.12
CA GLU A 110 1.02 -17.83 6.02
C GLU A 110 1.84 -17.33 7.22
N TYR A 111 2.55 -16.21 7.06
CA TYR A 111 3.36 -15.62 8.13
C TYR A 111 2.56 -14.65 8.99
N VAL A 112 1.74 -13.81 8.36
CA VAL A 112 1.05 -12.70 9.03
C VAL A 112 -0.26 -13.16 9.67
N TYR A 113 -1.02 -14.02 9.00
CA TYR A 113 -2.38 -14.42 9.43
C TYR A 113 -2.40 -15.18 10.76
N PRO A 114 -1.56 -16.22 11.00
CA PRO A 114 -1.58 -16.94 12.27
C PRO A 114 -1.15 -16.08 13.47
N ALA A 115 -0.22 -15.14 13.25
CA ALA A 115 0.33 -14.31 14.31
C ALA A 115 -0.63 -13.18 14.76
N LEU A 116 -1.42 -12.64 13.83
CA LEU A 116 -2.22 -11.44 14.06
C LEU A 116 -3.73 -11.70 14.11
N GLY A 117 -4.16 -12.86 13.63
CA GLY A 117 -5.54 -13.29 13.60
C GLY A 117 -6.36 -12.68 12.45
N PRO A 118 -7.58 -13.19 12.25
CA PRO A 118 -8.40 -12.89 11.07
C PRO A 118 -8.78 -11.42 10.97
N LEU A 119 -9.24 -10.82 12.08
CA LEU A 119 -9.76 -9.45 12.06
C LEU A 119 -8.67 -8.47 11.63
N LYS A 120 -7.49 -8.50 12.26
CA LYS A 120 -6.39 -7.59 11.93
C LYS A 120 -5.88 -7.82 10.52
N TYR A 121 -5.80 -9.07 10.07
CA TYR A 121 -5.34 -9.40 8.73
C TYR A 121 -6.28 -8.84 7.64
N PHE A 122 -7.57 -9.18 7.71
CA PHE A 122 -8.56 -8.81 6.71
C PHE A 122 -9.01 -7.35 6.79
N THR A 123 -8.66 -6.64 7.85
CA THR A 123 -8.84 -5.18 7.91
C THR A 123 -7.55 -4.50 7.51
N TYR A 124 -6.53 -4.55 8.34
CA TYR A 124 -5.40 -3.65 8.25
C TYR A 124 -4.25 -4.17 7.39
N TYR A 125 -3.83 -5.43 7.54
CA TYR A 125 -2.64 -5.93 6.85
C TYR A 125 -2.86 -6.25 5.37
N TRP A 126 -4.09 -6.55 4.96
CA TRP A 126 -4.43 -6.88 3.59
C TRP A 126 -5.65 -6.11 3.07
N GLY A 127 -6.74 -6.09 3.85
CA GLY A 127 -8.02 -5.57 3.38
C GLY A 127 -7.99 -4.10 2.99
N PHE A 128 -7.46 -3.22 3.83
CA PHE A 128 -7.45 -1.78 3.60
C PHE A 128 -6.73 -1.42 2.31
N PHE A 129 -5.62 -2.10 2.00
CA PHE A 129 -4.90 -1.92 0.74
C PHE A 129 -5.70 -2.39 -0.48
N VAL A 130 -6.41 -3.51 -0.35
CA VAL A 130 -7.27 -4.04 -1.42
C VAL A 130 -8.48 -3.14 -1.65
N TYR A 131 -9.20 -2.78 -0.58
CA TYR A 131 -10.37 -1.90 -0.66
C TYR A 131 -10.00 -0.52 -1.17
N TRP A 132 -8.93 0.07 -0.65
CA TRP A 132 -8.43 1.35 -1.14
C TRP A 132 -8.03 1.23 -2.62
N GLY A 133 -7.28 0.20 -3.00
CA GLY A 133 -6.82 0.01 -4.38
C GLY A 133 -7.95 -0.13 -5.38
N ALA A 134 -8.97 -0.94 -5.04
CA ALA A 134 -10.17 -1.12 -5.86
C ALA A 134 -10.96 0.17 -6.02
N LEU A 135 -11.21 0.88 -4.90
CA LEU A 135 -11.96 2.13 -4.92
C LEU A 135 -11.20 3.25 -5.64
N ALA A 136 -9.89 3.38 -5.42
CA ALA A 136 -9.07 4.37 -6.10
C ALA A 136 -9.02 4.14 -7.61
N LEU A 137 -8.87 2.89 -8.05
CA LEU A 137 -8.90 2.53 -9.46
C LEU A 137 -10.27 2.82 -10.08
N ALA A 138 -11.35 2.30 -9.48
CA ALA A 138 -12.71 2.48 -9.99
C ALA A 138 -13.07 3.97 -10.05
N TYR A 139 -12.83 4.71 -8.98
CA TYR A 139 -13.09 6.14 -8.92
C TYR A 139 -12.32 6.90 -9.99
N SER A 140 -11.04 6.59 -10.18
CA SER A 140 -10.22 7.23 -11.22
C SER A 140 -10.75 6.98 -12.63
N VAL A 141 -11.18 5.75 -12.92
CA VAL A 141 -11.80 5.41 -14.22
C VAL A 141 -13.07 6.21 -14.44
N VAL A 142 -13.95 6.29 -13.44
CA VAL A 142 -15.22 7.01 -13.56
C VAL A 142 -15.00 8.52 -13.74
N ARG A 143 -14.02 9.10 -13.03
CA ARG A 143 -13.70 10.52 -13.16
C ARG A 143 -13.11 10.84 -14.53
N VAL A 144 -12.22 9.99 -15.04
CA VAL A 144 -11.61 10.18 -16.36
C VAL A 144 -12.61 9.94 -17.50
N SER A 145 -13.61 9.07 -17.33
CA SER A 145 -14.66 8.85 -18.32
C SER A 145 -15.68 10.00 -18.43
N GLY A 146 -15.57 11.03 -17.58
CA GLY A 146 -16.44 12.20 -17.60
C GLY A 146 -17.79 11.98 -16.90
N ILE A 147 -17.95 10.89 -16.15
CA ILE A 147 -19.14 10.65 -15.33
C ILE A 147 -19.01 11.45 -14.03
N GLU A 148 -20.02 12.26 -13.72
CA GLU A 148 -20.07 13.06 -12.50
C GLU A 148 -20.58 12.24 -11.31
N ILE A 149 -19.75 12.14 -10.26
CA ILE A 149 -20.05 11.56 -8.93
C ILE A 149 -19.41 12.41 -7.85
#